data_AF-A0A3A0A6B3-F1
#
_entry.id   AF-A0A3A0A6B3-F1
#
_cell.length_a   1.000
_cell.length_b   1.000
_cell.length_c   1.000
_cell.angle_alpha   90.00
_cell.angle_beta   90.00
_cell.angle_gamma   90.00
#
_symmetry.space_group_name_H-M   'P 1'
#
loop_
_entity.id
_entity.type
_entity.pdbx_description
1 polymer ?
#
loop_
_entity_poly.entity_id
_entity_poly.type
_entity_poly.pdbx_seq_one_letter_code
_entity_poly.pdbx_strand_id
1 'polypeptide(L)' 'MAIVMHMRWPGATVEQYEQVRVETNFEGDAPSGGLYHVAAHDGEGLRVVDTWETAAHFQQFVETRLMPAVV' A
#
# COMPACT_ATOMS: atom_id res chain seq x y z
N MET A 1 -11.08 -7.10 13.89
CA MET A 1 -9.94 -6.74 14.75
C MET A 1 -8.96 -6.01 13.88
N ALA A 2 -8.54 -4.82 14.29
CA ALA A 2 -7.60 -4.02 13.52
C ALA A 2 -6.26 -4.74 13.39
N ILE A 3 -5.60 -4.56 12.25
CA ILE A 3 -4.31 -5.16 11.95
C ILE A 3 -3.33 -4.07 11.49
N VAL A 4 -2.04 -4.37 11.66
CA VAL A 4 -0.94 -3.57 11.14
C VAL A 4 -0.20 -4.44 10.12
N MET A 5 -0.02 -3.93 8.91
CA MET A 5 0.72 -4.59 7.83
C MET A 5 2.08 -3.93 7.70
N HIS A 6 3.15 -4.71 7.82
CA HIS A 6 4.52 -4.26 7.56
C HIS A 6 5.02 -4.98 6.31
N MET A 7 5.34 -4.24 5.26
CA MET A 7 5.72 -4.78 3.96
C MET A 7 7.08 -4.24 3.53
N ARG A 8 7.86 -5.09 2.86
CA ARG A 8 9.14 -4.73 2.24
C ARG A 8 9.07 -5.10 0.76
N TRP A 9 9.45 -4.16 -0.10
CA TRP A 9 9.52 -4.32 -1.54
C TRP A 9 10.95 -4.04 -2.01
N PRO A 10 11.84 -5.05 -1.99
CA PRO A 10 13.23 -4.88 -2.39
C PRO A 10 13.34 -4.42 -3.85
N GLY A 11 14.21 -3.46 -4.12
CA GLY A 11 14.47 -2.93 -5.46
C GLY A 11 13.38 -2.03 -6.03
N ALA A 12 12.25 -1.84 -5.34
CA ALA A 12 11.21 -0.93 -5.78
C ALA A 12 11.68 0.52 -5.69
N THR A 13 11.54 1.28 -6.77
CA THR A 13 12.00 2.68 -6.84
C THR A 13 10.94 3.66 -6.34
N VAL A 14 11.35 4.91 -6.10
CA VAL A 14 10.42 6.00 -5.75
C VAL A 14 9.46 6.29 -6.90
N GLU A 15 9.91 6.21 -8.15
CA GLU A 15 9.07 6.44 -9.33
C GLU A 15 7.98 5.35 -9.46
N GLN A 16 8.35 4.09 -9.22
CA GLN A 16 7.38 2.99 -9.17
C GLN A 16 6.36 3.19 -8.04
N TYR A 17 6.82 3.65 -6.87
CA TYR A 17 5.91 4.01 -5.76
C TYR A 17 4.93 5.10 -6.17
N GLU A 18 5.40 6.22 -6.73
CA GLU A 18 4.53 7.33 -7.12
C GLU A 18 3.52 6.92 -8.17
N GLN A 19 3.91 6.10 -9.15
CA GLN A 19 2.98 5.54 -10.14
C GLN A 19 1.86 4.73 -9.45
N VAL A 20 2.22 3.78 -8.58
CA VAL A 20 1.25 2.95 -7.86
C VAL A 20 0.40 3.79 -6.91
N ARG A 21 0.97 4.82 -6.25
CA ARG A 21 0.25 5.72 -5.35
C ARG A 21 -0.85 6.48 -6.08
N VAL A 22 -0.57 6.96 -7.29
CA VAL A 22 -1.55 7.66 -8.14
C VAL A 22 -2.67 6.70 -8.57
N GLU A 23 -2.33 5.51 -9.07
CA GLU A 23 -3.31 4.52 -9.56
C GLU A 23 -4.19 3.97 -8.43
N THR A 24 -3.61 3.71 -7.26
CA THR A 24 -4.36 3.21 -6.09
C THR A 24 -5.14 4.31 -5.37
N ASN A 25 -4.71 5.57 -5.51
CA ASN A 25 -5.35 6.78 -5.01
C ASN A 25 -5.82 6.69 -3.54
N PHE A 26 -4.96 6.20 -2.66
CA PHE A 26 -5.32 6.01 -1.24
C PHE A 26 -5.77 7.32 -0.56
N GLU A 27 -5.20 8.47 -0.94
CA GLU A 27 -5.52 9.78 -0.36
C GLU A 27 -6.84 10.38 -0.88
N GLY A 28 -7.11 10.24 -2.19
CA GLY A 28 -8.30 10.81 -2.82
C GLY A 28 -9.52 9.89 -2.82
N ASP A 29 -9.31 8.58 -2.71
CA ASP A 29 -10.34 7.55 -2.69
C ASP A 29 -9.90 6.39 -1.78
N ALA A 30 -9.97 6.65 -0.46
CA ALA A 30 -9.49 5.73 0.55
C ALA A 30 -10.16 4.35 0.46
N PRO A 31 -9.38 3.26 0.48
CA PRO A 31 -9.95 1.91 0.45
C PRO A 31 -10.74 1.63 1.73
N SER A 32 -11.81 0.83 1.60
CA SER A 32 -12.64 0.43 2.74
C SER A 32 -11.79 -0.12 3.87
N GLY A 33 -11.93 0.46 5.07
CA GLY A 33 -11.22 0.04 6.27
C GLY A 33 -9.71 0.32 6.29
N GLY A 34 -9.15 1.05 5.31
CA GLY A 34 -7.80 1.60 5.38
C GLY A 34 -7.78 2.79 6.34
N LEU A 35 -6.89 2.76 7.32
CA LEU A 35 -6.84 3.75 8.40
C LEU A 35 -5.64 4.69 8.28
N TYR A 36 -4.46 4.11 8.03
CA TYR A 36 -3.22 4.86 7.82
C TYR A 36 -2.33 4.11 6.83
N HIS A 37 -1.58 4.87 6.03
CA HIS A 37 -0.56 4.38 5.11
C HIS A 37 0.69 5.25 5.27
N VAL A 38 1.84 4.61 5.47
CA VAL A 38 3.14 5.27 5.47
C VAL A 38 4.07 4.45 4.58
N ALA A 39 4.68 5.11 3.60
CA ALA A 39 5.73 4.53 2.78
C ALA A 39 7.01 5.33 2.89
N ALA A 40 8.15 4.64 2.90
CA ALA A 40 9.47 5.24 2.86
C ALA A 40 10.39 4.38 1.98
N HIS A 41 11.33 5.03 1.28
CA HIS A 41 12.40 4.35 0.58
C HIS A 41 13.65 4.33 1.47
N ASP A 42 14.23 3.16 1.73
CA ASP A 42 15.37 3.00 2.65
C ASP A 42 16.75 2.96 1.94
N GLY A 43 16.75 3.13 0.61
CA GLY A 43 17.95 3.03 -0.23
C GLY A 43 18.09 1.67 -0.91
N GLU A 44 17.49 0.60 -0.35
CA GLU A 44 17.45 -0.74 -0.95
C GLU A 44 16.07 -1.09 -1.54
N GLY A 45 15.02 -0.37 -1.14
CA GLY A 45 13.68 -0.45 -1.72
C GLY A 45 12.64 0.24 -0.84
N LEU A 46 11.38 -0.13 -1.02
CA LEU A 46 10.28 0.46 -0.24
C LEU A 46 9.99 -0.32 1.04
N ARG A 47 9.71 0.43 2.11
CA ARG A 47 9.12 0.01 3.37
C ARG A 47 7.74 0.61 3.46
N VAL A 48 6.72 -0.20 3.68
CA VAL A 48 5.33 0.25 3.80
C VAL A 48 4.75 -0.26 5.12
N VAL A 49 4.08 0.63 5.85
CA VAL A 49 3.33 0.31 7.06
C VAL A 49 1.91 0.84 6.90
N ASP A 50 0.94 -0.08 6.95
CA ASP A 50 -0.48 0.25 6.87
C ASP A 50 -1.23 -0.26 8.08
N THR A 51 -2.30 0.44 8.45
CA THR A 51 -3.25 -0.06 9.44
C THR A 51 -4.63 -0.21 8.83
N TRP A 52 -5.30 -1.31 9.17
CA TRP A 52 -6.59 -1.69 8.60
C TRP A 52 -7.56 -2.14 9.68
N GLU A 53 -8.85 -1.90 9.49
CA GLU A 53 -9.90 -2.38 10.40
C GLU A 53 -9.98 -3.91 10.47
N THR A 54 -9.66 -4.59 9.35
CA THR A 54 -9.63 -6.05 9.23
C THR A 54 -8.61 -6.51 8.18
N ALA A 55 -8.18 -7.76 8.27
CA ALA A 55 -7.35 -8.38 7.23
C ALA A 55 -8.06 -8.55 5.89
N ALA A 56 -9.39 -8.75 5.90
CA ALA A 56 -10.18 -8.88 4.68
C ALA A 56 -10.20 -7.57 3.86
N HIS A 57 -10.30 -6.43 4.54
CA HIS A 57 -10.20 -5.11 3.90
C HIS A 57 -8.86 -4.90 3.21
N PHE A 58 -7.75 -5.24 3.87
CA PHE A 58 -6.43 -5.21 3.26
C PHE A 58 -6.36 -6.13 2.02
N GLN A 59 -6.79 -7.39 2.15
CA GLN A 59 -6.74 -8.36 1.05
C GLN A 59 -7.54 -7.89 -0.17
N GLN A 60 -8.73 -7.33 0.06
CA GLN A 60 -9.54 -6.76 -1.02
C GLN A 60 -8.82 -5.61 -1.73
N PHE A 61 -8.18 -4.70 -0.99
CA PHE A 61 -7.40 -3.63 -1.60
C PHE A 61 -6.22 -4.17 -2.42
N VAL A 62 -5.53 -5.18 -1.90
CA VAL A 62 -4.42 -5.84 -2.60
C VAL A 62 -4.88 -6.39 -3.95
N GLU A 63 -5.97 -7.16 -3.94
CA GLU A 63 -6.47 -7.87 -5.13
C GLU A 63 -7.08 -6.92 -6.17
N THR A 64 -7.80 -5.89 -5.71
CA THR A 64 -8.63 -5.06 -6.60
C THR A 64 -7.98 -3.76 -7.04
N ARG A 65 -6.98 -3.25 -6.32
CA ARG A 65 -6.32 -1.96 -6.63
C ARG A 65 -4.80 -2.06 -6.67
N LEU A 66 -4.16 -2.62 -5.63
CA LEU A 66 -2.70 -2.59 -5.54
C LEU A 66 -2.02 -3.46 -6.60
N MET A 67 -2.29 -4.77 -6.63
CA MET A 67 -1.62 -5.67 -7.56
C MET A 67 -1.90 -5.35 -9.03
N PRO A 68 -3.10 -4.91 -9.43
CA PRO A 68 -3.34 -4.41 -10.79
C PRO A 68 -2.52 -3.17 -11.18
N ALA A 69 -2.15 -2.33 -10.21
CA ALA A 69 -1.36 -1.12 -10.44
C ALA A 69 0.16 -1.37 -10.46
N VAL A 70 0.62 -2.51 -9.94
CA VAL A 70 2.02 -2.92 -9.96
C VAL A 70 2.31 -3.56 -11.33
N VAL A 71 3.16 -2.91 -12.12
CA VAL A 71 3.52 -3.31 -13.50
C VAL A 71 5.00 -3.67 -13.62
#